data_AF-A0A2R8CL57-F1
#
_entry.id   AF-A0A2R8CL57-F1
#
_cell.length_a   1.000
_cell.length_b   1.000
_cell.length_c   1.000
_cell.angle_alpha   90.00
_cell.angle_beta   90.00
_cell.angle_gamma   90.00
#
_symmetry.space_group_name_H-M   'P 1'
#
loop_
_entity.id
_entity.type
_entity.pdbx_description
1 polymer ?
#
loop_
_entity_poly.entity_id
_entity_poly.type
_entity_poly.pdbx_seq_one_letter_code
_entity_poly.pdbx_strand_id
1 'polypeptide(L)' 'MGDLSEEMRMPTACPECGSHSVRLSEAHNPDDKVFCSSCNTLRGQYADLQKELENKPKSEAERLLEEVVNKKSDAPDQS' A
#
# COMPACT_ATOMS: atom_id res chain seq x y z
N MET A 1 -5.80 -25.78 13.99
CA MET A 1 -4.87 -24.81 14.55
C MET A 1 -4.57 -23.81 13.46
N GLY A 2 -5.02 -22.57 13.61
CA GLY A 2 -4.89 -21.54 12.58
C GLY A 2 -3.45 -21.04 12.58
N ASP A 3 -2.76 -21.21 11.47
CA ASP A 3 -1.57 -20.44 11.15
C ASP A 3 -2.09 -18.99 11.05
N LEU A 4 -1.94 -18.18 12.10
CA LEU A 4 -2.45 -16.80 12.19
C LEU A 4 -1.60 -15.86 11.32
N SER A 5 -1.36 -16.26 10.08
CA SER A 5 -0.59 -15.54 9.08
C SER A 5 -1.54 -15.06 8.00
N GLU A 6 -1.75 -13.76 7.96
CA GLU A 6 -2.49 -13.10 6.90
C GLU A 6 -1.61 -12.91 5.67
N GLU A 7 -2.25 -12.95 4.50
CA GLU A 7 -1.57 -12.70 3.23
C GLU A 7 -1.92 -11.31 2.71
N MET A 8 -0.90 -10.46 2.54
CA MET A 8 -1.03 -9.09 2.03
C MET A 8 -0.27 -8.95 0.71
N ARG A 9 -0.75 -8.06 -0.17
CA ARG A 9 0.00 -7.65 -1.36
C ARG A 9 0.80 -6.39 -1.10
N MET A 10 2.08 -6.47 -1.36
CA MET A 10 3.01 -5.34 -1.30
C MET A 10 3.23 -4.69 -2.66
N PRO A 11 3.50 -3.37 -2.68
CA PRO A 11 3.82 -2.64 -3.90
C PRO A 11 5.18 -3.03 -4.48
N THR A 12 6.08 -3.54 -3.65
CA THR A 12 7.41 -3.97 -4.05
C THR A 12 7.42 -5.48 -4.23
N ALA A 13 7.92 -5.94 -5.38
CA ALA A 13 8.09 -7.36 -5.67
C ALA A 13 9.18 -7.97 -4.78
N CYS A 14 9.03 -9.25 -4.45
CA CYS A 14 10.10 -10.04 -3.85
C CYS A 14 11.30 -10.11 -4.82
N PRO A 15 12.53 -9.77 -4.40
CA PRO A 15 13.71 -9.82 -5.26
C PRO A 15 14.08 -11.23 -5.71
N GLU A 16 13.69 -12.25 -4.95
CA GLU A 16 14.03 -13.65 -5.24
C GLU A 16 13.09 -14.29 -6.27
N CYS A 17 11.77 -14.07 -6.13
CA CYS A 17 10.77 -14.75 -6.96
C CYS A 17 9.86 -13.82 -7.76
N GLY A 18 9.95 -12.51 -7.56
CA GLY A 18 9.09 -11.52 -8.22
C GLY A 18 7.66 -11.45 -7.69
N SER A 19 7.31 -12.22 -6.65
CA SER A 19 5.96 -12.20 -6.08
C SER A 19 5.72 -10.96 -5.23
N HIS A 20 4.53 -10.38 -5.38
CA HIS A 20 4.05 -9.26 -4.56
C HIS A 20 3.33 -9.72 -3.29
N SER A 21 3.08 -11.02 -3.14
CA SER A 21 2.37 -11.56 -1.98
C SER A 21 3.34 -11.84 -0.83
N VAL A 22 2.96 -11.39 0.36
CA VAL A 22 3.69 -11.61 1.60
C VAL A 22 2.77 -12.17 2.68
N ARG A 23 3.31 -13.02 3.55
CA ARG A 23 2.68 -13.48 4.78
C ARG A 23 3.24 -12.74 5.97
N LEU A 24 2.34 -12.30 6.84
CA LEU A 24 2.61 -11.55 8.07
C LEU A 24 1.68 -12.03 9.17
N SER A 25 2.04 -11.85 10.43
CA SER A 25 1.17 -12.23 11.53
C SER A 25 -0.07 -11.33 11.63
N GLU A 26 -1.25 -11.93 11.88
CA GLU A 26 -2.54 -11.23 12.08
C GLU A 26 -2.49 -10.22 13.25
N ALA A 27 -1.55 -10.41 14.18
CA ALA A 27 -1.28 -9.50 15.28
C ALA A 27 -0.75 -8.12 14.85
N HIS A 28 -0.29 -7.97 13.59
CA HIS A 28 0.23 -6.71 13.04
C HIS A 28 1.30 -6.04 13.91
N ASN A 29 2.17 -6.84 14.54
CA ASN A 29 3.24 -6.29 15.37
C ASN A 29 4.30 -5.60 14.49
N PRO A 30 4.81 -4.43 14.88
CA PRO A 30 5.80 -3.69 14.08
C PRO A 30 7.14 -4.42 13.94
N ASP A 31 7.52 -5.20 14.95
CA ASP A 31 8.69 -6.08 14.97
C ASP A 31 8.46 -7.44 14.29
N ASP A 32 7.25 -7.68 13.76
CA ASP A 32 6.94 -8.94 13.10
C ASP A 32 7.70 -9.08 11.78
N LYS A 33 8.21 -10.28 11.52
CA LYS A 33 8.96 -10.57 10.31
C LYS A 33 7.99 -10.94 9.19
N VAL A 34 8.12 -10.25 8.08
CA VAL A 34 7.31 -10.49 6.90
C VAL A 34 8.08 -11.37 5.93
N PHE A 35 7.42 -12.42 5.45
CA PHE A 35 7.99 -13.40 4.53
C PHE A 35 7.21 -13.39 3.22
N CYS A 36 7.86 -13.71 2.10
CA CYS A 36 7.15 -13.86 0.83
C CYS A 36 6.25 -15.10 0.86
N SER A 37 4.99 -14.99 0.45
CA SER A 37 4.08 -16.14 0.40
C SER A 37 4.49 -17.19 -0.62
N SER A 38 5.27 -16.81 -1.63
CA SER A 38 5.61 -17.70 -2.76
C SER A 38 6.92 -18.45 -2.57
N CYS A 39 7.96 -17.79 -2.04
CA CYS A 39 9.29 -18.40 -1.84
C CYS A 39 9.72 -18.47 -0.37
N ASN A 40 8.90 -17.95 0.55
CA ASN A 40 9.18 -17.90 1.99
C ASN A 40 10.47 -17.14 2.36
N THR A 41 10.96 -16.28 1.48
CA THR A 41 12.11 -15.39 1.74
C THR A 41 11.73 -14.29 2.71
N LEU A 42 12.59 -14.02 3.69
CA LEU A 42 12.46 -12.88 4.60
C LEU A 42 12.55 -11.57 3.82
N ARG A 43 11.46 -10.78 3.82
CA ARG A 43 11.41 -9.46 3.17
C ARG A 43 11.93 -8.36 4.09
N GLY A 44 11.60 -8.45 5.37
CA GLY A 44 11.92 -7.42 6.35
C GLY A 44 10.96 -7.44 7.53
N GLN A 45 10.88 -6.32 8.24
CA GLN A 45 9.94 -6.13 9.35
C GLN A 45 8.68 -5.43 8.86
N TYR A 46 7.53 -5.75 9.48
CA TYR A 46 6.25 -5.16 9.11
C TYR A 46 6.28 -3.64 9.17
N ALA A 47 6.92 -3.04 10.19
CA ALA A 47 7.02 -1.58 10.30
C ALA A 47 7.75 -0.91 9.13
N ASP A 48 8.74 -1.57 8.52
CA ASP A 48 9.48 -1.02 7.39
C ASP A 48 8.63 -1.07 6.11
N LEU A 49 7.93 -2.17 5.92
CA LEU A 49 7.04 -2.41 4.79
C LEU A 49 5.77 -1.55 4.88
N GLN A 50 5.26 -1.32 6.09
CA GLN A 50 4.16 -0.40 6.37
C GLN A 50 4.59 1.04 6.06
N LYS A 51 5.80 1.45 6.49
CA LYS A 51 6.35 2.74 6.10
C LYS A 51 6.47 2.86 4.59
N GLU A 52 6.93 1.83 3.87
CA GLU A 52 6.95 1.84 2.40
C GLU A 52 5.55 2.01 1.81
N LEU A 53 4.54 1.36 2.40
CA LEU A 53 3.14 1.48 2.00
C LEU A 53 2.59 2.91 2.20
N GLU A 54 2.94 3.55 3.32
CA GLU A 54 2.54 4.91 3.67
C GLU A 54 3.36 5.99 2.93
N ASN A 55 4.66 5.75 2.69
CA ASN A 55 5.55 6.67 1.99
C ASN A 55 5.39 6.61 0.48
N LYS A 56 4.81 5.54 -0.08
CA LYS A 56 4.50 5.54 -1.51
C LYS A 56 3.48 6.65 -1.74
N PRO A 57 3.87 7.74 -2.42
CA PRO A 57 3.02 8.89 -2.50
C PRO A 57 1.74 8.47 -3.20
N LYS A 58 0.59 8.91 -2.67
CA LYS A 58 -0.58 9.24 -3.49
C LYS A 58 -0.11 10.25 -4.53
N SER A 59 0.51 9.72 -5.60
CA SER A 59 1.27 10.48 -6.56
C SER A 59 0.28 11.27 -7.39
N GLU A 60 0.17 12.58 -7.09
CA GLU A 60 -0.43 13.64 -7.90
C GLU A 60 -1.92 13.55 -8.30
N ALA A 61 -2.53 12.37 -8.33
CA ALA A 61 -3.88 12.19 -8.88
C ALA A 61 -4.97 12.87 -8.03
N GLU A 62 -4.82 12.92 -6.70
CA GLU A 62 -5.81 13.57 -5.83
C GLU A 62 -5.76 15.10 -5.89
N ARG A 63 -4.60 15.71 -6.18
CA ARG A 63 -4.51 17.17 -6.33
C ARG A 63 -5.13 17.68 -7.64
N LEU A 64 -5.11 16.88 -8.70
CA LEU A 64 -5.71 17.24 -10.00
C LEU A 64 -7.24 17.20 -10.00
N LEU A 65 -7.85 16.39 -9.11
CA LEU A 65 -9.31 16.26 -9.01
C LEU A 65 -9.96 17.46 -8.33
N GLU A 66 -9.29 18.10 -7.37
CA GLU A 66 -9.84 19.26 -6.63
C GLU A 66 -9.85 20.57 -7.46
N GLU A 67 -8.96 20.74 -8.44
CA GLU A 67 -8.95 21.96 -9.27
C GLU A 67 -10.01 21.98 -10.38
N VAL A 68 -10.50 20.82 -10.84
CA VAL A 68 -11.48 20.75 -11.94
C VAL A 68 -12.91 21.02 -11.47
N VAL A 69 -13.24 20.69 -10.22
CA VAL A 69 -14.61 20.87 -9.68
C VAL A 69 -14.91 22.34 -9.37
N ASN A 70 -13.91 23.17 -9.04
CA ASN A 70 -14.14 24.54 -8.58
C ASN A 70 -14.31 25.59 -9.69
N LYS A 71 -14.25 25.21 -10.98
CA LYS A 71 -14.35 26.15 -12.10
C LYS A 71 -15.73 26.24 -12.78
N LYS A 72 -16.75 25.56 -12.25
CA LYS A 72 -18.10 25.56 -12.85
C LYS A 72 -19.17 26.36 -12.09
N SER A 73 -18.79 27.08 -11.04
CA SER A 73 -19.77 27.75 -10.16
C SER A 73 -19.61 29.27 -10.08
N ASP A 74 -18.82 29.90 -10.94
CA ASP A 74 -18.77 31.37 -11.03
C ASP A 74 -18.67 31.83 -12.50
N ALA A 75 -19.83 31.88 -13.14
CA ALA A 75 -20.09 32.85 -14.21
C ALA A 75 -21.58 33.25 -14.09
N PRO A 76 -21.88 34.55 -13.88
CA PRO A 76 -23.20 35.06 -13.56
C PRO A 76 -24.06 35.26 -14.82
N ASP A 77 -25.37 35.19 -14.63
CA ASP A 77 -26.44 35.98 -15.29
C ASP A 77 -26.54 36.03 -16.84
N GLN A 78 -27.80 36.02 -17.31
CA GLN A 78 -28.32 36.41 -18.64
C GLN A 78 -28.42 35.36 -19.76
N SER A 79 -29.60 34.74 -19.88
CA SER A 79 -30.57 35.05 -20.97
C SER A 79 -31.90 34.34 -20.73
#